data_AF-A0A851UU96-F1
#
_entry.id   AF-A0A851UU96-F1
#
_cell.length_a   1.000
_cell.length_b   1.000
_cell.length_c   1.000
_cell.angle_alpha   90.00
_cell.angle_beta   90.00
_cell.angle_gamma   90.00
#
_symmetry.space_group_name_H-M   'P 1'
#
loop_
_entity.id
_entity.type
_entity.pdbx_description
1 polymer ?
#
loop_
_entity_poly.entity_id
_entity_poly.type
_entity_poly.pdbx_seq_one_letter_code
_entity_poly.pdbx_strand_id
1 'polypeptide(L)' 'ILQLDLKDIPASLSKLAKEYGPVYTLYFGSWPTVVLHGYDVVKEALLNQGDEFLGRGPLPIIEDSQKGHGIVFS' A
#
# COMPACT_ATOMS: atom_id res chain seq x y z
N ILE A 1 -12.12 12.72 5.95
CA ILE A 1 -12.15 13.00 4.49
C ILE A 1 -10.82 12.52 3.93
N LEU A 2 -10.84 11.65 2.92
CA LEU A 2 -9.61 11.12 2.31
C LEU A 2 -8.94 12.24 1.50
N GLN A 3 -7.66 12.53 1.77
CA GLN A 3 -6.90 13.60 1.11
C GLN A 3 -6.36 13.21 -0.28
N LEU A 4 -6.71 12.01 -0.76
CA LEU A 4 -6.27 11.48 -2.06
C LEU A 4 -7.28 11.83 -3.14
N ASP A 5 -6.80 12.25 -4.31
CA ASP A 5 -7.62 12.30 -5.51
C ASP A 5 -7.83 10.87 -6.03
N LEU A 6 -9.06 10.37 -5.95
CA LEU A 6 -9.40 9.02 -6.41
C LEU A 6 -9.33 8.88 -7.94
N LYS A 7 -9.31 9.99 -8.70
CA LYS A 7 -9.12 9.95 -10.16
C LYS A 7 -7.67 9.67 -10.54
N ASP A 8 -6.72 10.08 -9.70
CA ASP A 8 -5.28 9.86 -9.90
C ASP A 8 -4.57 9.63 -8.55
N ILE A 9 -4.73 8.39 -8.07
CA ILE A 9 -4.10 7.92 -6.84
C ILE A 9 -2.56 7.94 -6.97
N PRO A 10 -1.94 7.44 -8.05
CA PRO A 10 -0.48 7.46 -8.18
C PRO A 10 0.13 8.86 -8.11
N ALA A 11 -0.50 9.86 -8.74
CA ALA A 11 -0.02 11.24 -8.65
C ALA A 11 -0.19 11.81 -7.23
N SER A 12 -1.30 11.50 -6.56
CA SER A 12 -1.55 11.92 -5.18
C SER A 12 -0.51 11.34 -4.22
N LEU A 13 -0.21 10.04 -4.34
CA LEU A 13 0.85 9.38 -3.55
C LEU A 13 2.23 9.96 -3.86
N SER A 14 2.53 10.22 -5.13
CA SER A 14 3.81 10.84 -5.52
C SER A 14 3.97 12.26 -4.99
N LYS A 15 2.87 13.02 -4.87
CA LYS A 15 2.89 14.35 -4.23
C LYS A 15 3.20 14.23 -2.74
N LEU A 16 2.58 13.29 -2.05
CA LEU A 16 2.83 13.03 -0.62
C LEU A 16 4.26 12.55 -0.38
N ALA A 17 4.81 11.72 -1.27
CA ALA A 17 6.22 11.30 -1.19
C ALA A 17 7.22 12.47 -1.28
N LYS A 18 6.87 13.53 -2.03
CA LYS A 18 7.69 14.76 -2.08
C LYS A 18 7.66 15.57 -0.78
N GLU A 19 6.57 15.47 -0.02
CA GLU A 19 6.35 16.22 1.22
C GLU A 19 6.89 15.48 2.45
N TYR A 20 6.59 14.17 2.55
CA TYR A 20 6.89 13.33 3.73
C TYR A 20 8.11 12.43 3.54
N GLY A 21 8.62 12.32 2.31
CA GLY A 21 9.73 11.43 1.96
C GLY A 21 9.27 10.08 1.41
N PRO A 22 10.23 9.17 1.15
CA PRO A 22 9.97 7.92 0.42
C PRO A 22 9.21 6.85 1.23
N VAL A 23 9.09 7.02 2.55
CA VAL A 23 8.30 6.14 3.43
C VAL A 23 7.40 7.00 4.29
N TYR A 24 6.09 6.79 4.20
CA TYR A 24 5.11 7.53 4.98
C TYR A 24 3.86 6.70 5.27
N THR A 25 3.12 7.09 6.31
CA THR A 25 1.89 6.40 6.71
C THR A 25 0.67 7.22 6.33
N LEU A 26 -0.31 6.55 5.71
CA LEU A 26 -1.65 7.07 5.46
C LEU A 26 -2.67 6.31 6.28
N TYR A 27 -3.73 7.01 6.68
CA TYR A 27 -4.86 6.40 7.36
C TYR A 27 -6.04 6.28 6.39
N PHE A 28 -6.34 5.06 5.97
CA PHE A 28 -7.56 4.74 5.22
C PHE A 28 -8.69 4.49 6.22
N GLY A 29 -9.37 5.57 6.63
CA GLY A 29 -10.33 5.50 7.73
C GLY A 29 -9.60 5.19 9.04
N SER A 30 -9.88 4.05 9.67
CA SER A 30 -9.19 3.58 10.88
C SER A 30 -7.96 2.72 10.59
N TRP A 31 -7.67 2.43 9.31
CA TRP A 31 -6.63 1.47 8.93
C TRP A 31 -5.33 2.19 8.59
N PRO A 32 -4.25 2.02 9.38
CA PRO A 32 -2.95 2.56 9.02
C PRO A 32 -2.37 1.78 7.84
N THR A 33 -1.77 2.49 6.89
CA THR A 33 -1.15 1.91 5.69
C THR A 33 0.15 2.62 5.40
N VAL A 34 1.24 1.86 5.31
CA VAL A 34 2.55 2.40 4.96
C VAL A 34 2.70 2.38 3.44
N VAL A 35 3.11 3.51 2.88
CA VAL A 35 3.42 3.66 1.45
C VAL A 35 4.92 3.72 1.29
N LEU A 36 5.43 2.88 0.38
CA LEU A 36 6.83 2.87 -0.05
C LEU A 36 6.91 3.51 -1.44
N HIS A 37 7.71 4.56 -1.58
CA HIS A 37 7.86 5.32 -2.82
C HIS A 37 9.34 5.46 -3.20
N GLY A 38 9.65 5.16 -4.46
CA GLY A 38 11.00 5.20 -5.00
C GLY A 38 11.66 3.83 -5.11
N TYR A 39 12.60 3.71 -6.06
CA TYR A 39 13.20 2.41 -6.42
C TYR A 39 13.95 1.77 -5.25
N ASP A 40 14.79 2.53 -4.55
CA ASP A 40 15.67 1.97 -3.52
C ASP A 40 14.88 1.36 -2.35
N VAL A 41 13.86 2.07 -1.88
CA VAL A 41 12.99 1.63 -0.77
C VAL A 41 12.13 0.44 -1.17
N VAL A 42 11.56 0.46 -2.38
CA VAL A 42 10.75 -0.67 -2.88
C VAL A 42 11.62 -1.91 -3.09
N LYS A 43 12.84 -1.73 -3.62
CA LYS A 43 13.82 -2.81 -3.78
C LYS A 43 14.19 -3.39 -2.41
N GLU A 44 14.50 -2.55 -1.43
CA GLU A 44 14.86 -3.03 -0.11
C GLU A 44 13.73 -3.85 0.54
N ALA A 45 12.51 -3.33 0.54
CA ALA A 45 11.37 -4.02 1.15
C ALA A 45 11.02 -5.33 0.43
N LEU A 46 10.91 -5.31 -0.91
CA LEU A 46 10.42 -6.47 -1.66
C LEU A 46 11.49 -7.51 -2.01
N LEU A 47 12.78 -7.13 -2.04
CA LEU A 47 13.87 -8.05 -2.38
C LEU A 47 14.74 -8.37 -1.17
N ASN A 48 15.25 -7.37 -0.46
CA ASN A 48 16.18 -7.62 0.64
C ASN A 48 15.44 -8.12 1.90
N GLN A 49 14.25 -7.59 2.16
CA GLN A 49 13.38 -7.97 3.28
C GLN A 49 12.16 -8.77 2.79
N GLY A 50 12.27 -9.44 1.64
CA GLY A 50 11.15 -10.05 0.94
C GLY A 50 10.30 -10.97 1.81
N ASP A 51 10.94 -11.76 2.69
CA ASP A 51 10.26 -12.69 3.62
C ASP A 51 9.32 -11.97 4.60
N GLU A 52 9.64 -10.74 5.02
CA GLU A 52 8.80 -9.93 5.90
C GLU A 52 7.63 -9.27 5.14
N PHE A 53 7.81 -9.03 3.83
CA PHE A 53 6.84 -8.37 2.95
C PHE A 53 6.05 -9.33 2.05
N LEU A 54 6.04 -10.64 2.37
CA LEU A 54 5.29 -11.65 1.59
C LEU A 54 3.76 -11.54 1.73
N GLY A 55 3.27 -10.84 2.75
CA GLY A 55 1.85 -10.74 3.07
C GLY A 55 0.99 -10.15 1.94
N ARG A 56 -0.30 -10.45 1.96
CA ARG A 56 -1.32 -9.81 1.13
C ARG A 56 -2.19 -8.95 2.03
N GLY A 57 -2.28 -7.65 1.73
CA GLY A 57 -3.11 -6.74 2.49
C GLY A 57 -4.59 -7.10 2.35
N PRO A 58 -5.35 -7.25 3.44
CA PRO A 58 -6.78 -7.53 3.36
C PRO A 58 -7.49 -6.31 2.76
N LEU A 59 -8.32 -6.56 1.75
CA LEU A 59 -9.23 -5.58 1.19
C LEU A 59 -10.66 -6.07 1.45
N PRO A 60 -11.46 -5.40 2.30
CA PRO A 60 -12.76 -5.91 2.75
C PRO A 60 -13.66 -6.38 1.60
N ILE A 61 -13.67 -5.62 0.50
CA ILE A 61 -14.49 -5.91 -0.68
C ILE A 61 -14.08 -7.24 -1.35
N ILE A 62 -12.78 -7.52 -1.38
CA ILE A 62 -12.24 -8.74 -1.99
C ILE A 62 -12.40 -9.92 -1.04
N GLU A 63 -12.16 -9.70 0.25
CA GLU A 63 -12.29 -10.71 1.28
C GLU A 63 -13.73 -11.20 1.44
N ASP A 64 -14.73 -10.31 1.39
CA ASP A 64 -16.14 -10.69 1.42
C ASP A 64 -16.58 -11.51 0.19
N SER A 65 -15.99 -11.19 -0.98
CA SER A 65 -16.33 -11.85 -2.25
C SER A 65 -15.66 -13.22 -2.40
N GLN A 66 -14.36 -13.30 -2.10
CA GLN A 66 -13.53 -14.48 -2.32
C GLN A 66 -13.34 -15.33 -1.06
N LYS A 67 -13.69 -14.80 0.12
CA LYS A 67 -13.54 -15.47 1.43
C LYS A 67 -12.13 -16.03 1.67
N GLY A 68 -11.10 -15.35 1.17
CA GLY A 68 -9.71 -15.83 1.25
C GLY A 68 -9.38 -17.05 0.37
N HIS A 69 -10.17 -17.34 -0.67
CA HIS A 69 -9.86 -18.42 -1.62
C HIS A 69 -9.15 -17.88 -2.87
N GLY A 70 -8.22 -18.66 -3.43
CA GLY A 70 -7.48 -18.30 -4.63
C GLY A 70 -5.97 -18.47 -4.46
N ILE A 71 -5.20 -17.73 -5.24
CA ILE A 71 -3.74 -17.58 -5.11
C ILE A 71 -3.35 -16.10 -4.95
N VAL A 72 -4.16 -15.19 -5.55
CA VAL A 72 -3.86 -13.75 -5.61
C VAL A 72 -4.22 -13.03 -4.30
N PHE A 73 -5.32 -13.44 -3.64
CA PHE A 73 -5.89 -12.78 -2.46
C PHE A 73 -6.23 -13.77 -1.32
N SER A 74 -5.64 -14.96 -1.37
CA SER A 74 -5.77 -16.06 -0.40
C SER A 74 -4.60 -16.09 0.58
#